data_AF-A0A4R4RBR6-F1
#
_entry.id   AF-A0A4R4RBR6-F1
#
_cell.length_a   1.000
_cell.length_b   1.000
_cell.length_c   1.000
_cell.angle_alpha   90.00
_cell.angle_beta   90.00
_cell.angle_gamma   90.00
#
_symmetry.space_group_name_H-M   'P 1'
#
loop_
_entity.id
_entity.type
_entity.pdbx_description
1 polymer ?
#
loop_
_entity_poly.entity_id
_entity_poly.type
_entity_poly.pdbx_seq_one_letter_code
_entity_poly.pdbx_strand_id
1 'polypeptide(L)'
;MITRTFISRPSAGAPRAGAGGHPCQGLYHAPEGARPKVGMIATHYQIDFAEHYLADLMARRGIGFLGWNTRFRGYEWNFRLDQALVDIGVGVRWLREEAGVDSVVLLGNSGGGSLMAAYQAQAVDPTLRPPIDHEPVPGVDELPPADGYVSLAAHLGRPDVLTAWMDAAVVDEFDPVATDPSLDLFNPENGPPYSAEFIERYRRAQVDRNHRITAWAKAELARLTEAGYHDRHFTVPRTWADPRMVDPALEPTDRKPNSCYRGLVEAANRGDRGIAGETTVRNWLNMWSLSESPCRGEGNLTKITVPSLVINPTGDTGVFPSDADRIAGALAAEDKTRRDHAGDHYFLTPDGARDTVADTIAGWVAARF
;
A
#
# COMPACT_ATOMS: atom_id res chain seq x y z
N MET A 1 8.70 -29.38 8.70
CA MET A 1 7.78 -29.18 7.56
C MET A 1 6.91 -27.95 7.87
N ILE A 2 6.32 -27.31 6.86
CA ILE A 2 5.41 -26.16 7.06
C ILE A 2 3.99 -26.61 6.71
N THR A 3 3.03 -26.36 7.61
CA THR A 3 1.61 -26.55 7.34
C THR A 3 1.05 -25.26 6.75
N ARG A 4 0.15 -25.41 5.78
CA ARG A 4 -0.57 -24.29 5.15
C ARG A 4 -2.06 -24.52 5.33
N THR A 5 -2.71 -23.65 6.08
CA THR A 5 -4.14 -23.75 6.40
C THR A 5 -4.88 -22.66 5.66
N PHE A 6 -5.81 -23.04 4.78
CA PHE A 6 -6.70 -22.09 4.12
C PHE A 6 -7.76 -21.58 5.09
N ILE A 7 -7.84 -20.26 5.23
CA ILE A 7 -8.77 -19.58 6.12
C ILE A 7 -9.75 -18.76 5.27
N SER A 8 -11.02 -18.82 5.64
CA SER A 8 -12.12 -18.20 4.91
C SER A 8 -13.18 -17.78 5.93
N ARG A 9 -13.53 -16.48 5.99
CA ARG A 9 -14.37 -15.92 7.06
C ARG A 9 -15.34 -14.87 6.53
N PRO A 10 -16.58 -14.80 7.08
CA PRO A 10 -17.43 -13.63 6.88
C PRO A 10 -16.82 -12.40 7.56
N SER A 11 -17.30 -11.22 7.20
CA SER A 11 -16.94 -9.96 7.84
C SER A 11 -18.18 -9.09 8.01
N ALA A 12 -18.10 -8.06 8.86
CA ALA A 12 -19.23 -7.15 9.05
C ALA A 12 -19.64 -6.52 7.71
N GLY A 13 -20.95 -6.55 7.43
CA GLY A 13 -21.52 -6.10 6.16
C GLY A 13 -21.21 -6.98 4.93
N ALA A 14 -20.53 -8.12 5.10
CA ALA A 14 -20.27 -9.06 4.01
C ALA A 14 -20.37 -10.52 4.50
N PRO A 15 -21.55 -11.17 4.37
CA PRO A 15 -21.69 -12.58 4.68
C PRO A 15 -21.06 -13.45 3.58
N ARG A 16 -21.19 -14.78 3.72
CA ARG A 16 -20.90 -15.71 2.62
C ARG A 16 -21.82 -15.37 1.43
N ALA A 17 -21.24 -15.11 0.27
CA ALA A 17 -21.98 -14.79 -0.94
C ALA A 17 -22.82 -15.99 -1.41
N GLY A 18 -23.86 -15.74 -2.21
CA GLY A 18 -24.73 -16.80 -2.77
C GLY A 18 -23.96 -17.83 -3.61
N ALA A 19 -22.86 -17.43 -4.24
CA ALA A 19 -21.94 -18.34 -4.96
C ALA A 19 -21.02 -19.18 -4.03
N GLY A 20 -21.08 -18.96 -2.71
CA GLY A 20 -20.37 -19.75 -1.71
C GLY A 20 -19.02 -19.19 -1.25
N GLY A 21 -18.53 -18.09 -1.83
CA GLY A 21 -17.31 -17.41 -1.40
C GLY A 21 -17.50 -16.58 -0.12
N HIS A 22 -16.46 -16.51 0.71
CA HIS A 22 -16.40 -15.55 1.81
C HIS A 22 -15.60 -14.31 1.39
N PRO A 23 -15.89 -13.13 1.97
CA PRO A 23 -15.19 -11.89 1.63
C PRO A 23 -13.72 -11.89 2.04
N CYS A 24 -13.39 -12.54 3.16
CA CYS A 24 -12.02 -12.54 3.69
C CYS A 24 -11.43 -13.94 3.58
N GLN A 25 -10.26 -14.03 2.97
CA GLN A 25 -9.61 -15.30 2.66
C GLN A 25 -8.09 -15.18 2.80
N GLY A 26 -7.43 -16.26 3.18
CA GLY A 26 -5.98 -16.26 3.32
C GLY A 26 -5.38 -17.64 3.54
N LEU A 27 -4.06 -17.69 3.64
CA LEU A 27 -3.31 -18.87 4.03
C LEU A 27 -2.50 -18.57 5.27
N TYR A 28 -2.66 -19.43 6.28
CA TYR A 28 -1.82 -19.41 7.46
C TYR A 28 -0.71 -20.45 7.35
N HIS A 29 0.53 -20.01 7.51
CA HIS A 29 1.74 -20.82 7.45
C HIS A 29 2.32 -20.96 8.86
N ALA A 30 2.58 -22.19 9.29
CA ALA A 30 3.18 -22.47 10.59
C ALA A 30 4.08 -23.73 10.53
N PRO A 31 5.06 -23.89 11.44
CA PRO A 31 5.78 -25.14 11.57
C PRO A 31 4.83 -26.28 11.96
N GLU A 32 4.97 -27.42 11.30
CA GLU A 32 4.18 -28.61 11.60
C GLU A 32 4.34 -29.05 13.06
N GLY A 33 3.23 -29.34 13.74
CA GLY A 33 3.21 -29.80 15.13
C GLY A 33 3.54 -28.72 16.17
N ALA A 34 3.85 -27.48 15.76
CA ALA A 34 4.12 -26.37 16.65
C ALA A 34 2.98 -25.33 16.59
N ARG A 35 2.77 -24.63 17.71
CA ARG A 35 1.94 -23.42 17.76
C ARG A 35 2.84 -22.21 17.96
N PRO A 36 3.07 -21.39 16.92
CA PRO A 36 3.85 -20.17 17.05
C PRO A 36 3.32 -19.26 18.15
N LYS A 37 4.24 -18.65 18.88
CA LYS A 37 3.91 -17.64 19.91
C LYS A 37 3.68 -16.26 19.32
N VAL A 38 4.30 -15.98 18.18
CA VAL A 38 4.11 -14.76 17.40
C VAL A 38 3.46 -15.10 16.07
N GLY A 39 2.42 -14.38 15.70
CA GLY A 39 1.78 -14.42 14.38
C GLY A 39 2.00 -13.11 13.65
N MET A 40 2.40 -13.16 12.39
CA MET A 40 2.50 -11.99 11.53
C MET A 40 1.38 -12.02 10.49
N ILE A 41 0.77 -10.86 10.20
CA ILE A 41 -0.28 -10.72 9.18
C ILE A 41 0.13 -9.70 8.13
N ALA A 42 -0.06 -10.05 6.86
CA ALA A 42 0.19 -9.15 5.73
C ALA A 42 -1.07 -9.01 4.87
N THR A 43 -1.45 -7.77 4.56
CA THR A 43 -2.60 -7.44 3.70
C THR A 43 -2.20 -6.35 2.72
N HIS A 44 -2.78 -6.39 1.51
CA HIS A 44 -2.63 -5.33 0.51
C HIS A 44 -4.00 -4.82 0.06
N TYR A 45 -4.02 -3.62 -0.52
CA TYR A 45 -5.24 -2.96 -1.02
C TYR A 45 -6.04 -3.77 -2.06
N GLN A 46 -5.37 -4.51 -2.96
CA GLN A 46 -6.03 -5.14 -4.11
C GLN A 46 -5.40 -6.45 -4.62
N ILE A 47 -4.11 -6.65 -4.42
CA ILE A 47 -3.42 -7.85 -4.92
C ILE A 47 -3.57 -9.00 -3.93
N ASP A 48 -3.48 -10.24 -4.42
CA ASP A 48 -3.55 -11.43 -3.58
C ASP A 48 -2.31 -11.55 -2.71
N PHE A 49 -2.51 -11.54 -1.39
CA PHE A 49 -1.47 -11.68 -0.37
C PHE A 49 -1.55 -13.02 0.39
N ALA A 50 -2.44 -13.94 0.01
CA ALA A 50 -2.56 -15.23 0.66
C ALA A 50 -1.23 -16.01 0.62
N GLU A 51 -0.55 -16.03 -0.53
CA GLU A 51 0.74 -16.70 -0.73
C GLU A 51 1.93 -15.72 -0.65
N HIS A 52 1.92 -14.81 0.33
CA HIS A 52 2.98 -13.81 0.47
C HIS A 52 4.38 -14.44 0.50
N TYR A 53 5.34 -13.81 -0.19
CA TYR A 53 6.67 -14.38 -0.44
C TYR A 53 7.56 -14.59 0.81
N LEU A 54 7.17 -14.03 1.96
CA LEU A 54 7.82 -14.28 3.25
C LEU A 54 7.16 -15.39 4.08
N ALA A 55 5.97 -15.89 3.71
CA ALA A 55 5.16 -16.71 4.60
C ALA A 55 5.85 -17.98 5.08
N ASP A 56 6.37 -18.78 4.15
CA ASP A 56 7.15 -19.99 4.47
C ASP A 56 8.47 -19.66 5.20
N LEU A 57 9.11 -18.55 4.86
CA LEU A 57 10.40 -18.15 5.43
C LEU A 57 10.26 -17.77 6.90
N MET A 58 9.19 -17.06 7.25
CA MET A 58 8.87 -16.71 8.63
C MET A 58 8.43 -17.95 9.43
N ALA A 59 7.61 -18.82 8.84
CA ALA A 59 7.20 -20.06 9.47
C ALA A 59 8.39 -20.98 9.78
N ARG A 60 9.40 -21.07 8.91
CA ARG A 60 10.66 -21.79 9.18
C ARG A 60 11.44 -21.21 10.36
N ARG A 61 11.25 -19.93 10.66
CA ARG A 61 11.86 -19.20 11.78
C ARG A 61 10.97 -19.19 13.04
N GLY A 62 9.94 -20.03 13.08
CA GLY A 62 9.06 -20.20 14.24
C GLY A 62 7.96 -19.15 14.38
N ILE A 63 7.79 -18.27 13.40
CA ILE A 63 6.79 -17.19 13.40
C ILE A 63 5.64 -17.60 12.48
N GLY A 64 4.42 -17.67 13.03
CA GLY A 64 3.23 -17.93 12.23
C GLY A 64 3.01 -16.79 11.23
N PHE A 65 2.58 -17.10 10.01
CA PHE A 65 2.35 -16.07 9.00
C PHE A 65 0.98 -16.23 8.35
N LEU A 66 0.13 -15.22 8.48
CA LEU A 66 -1.15 -15.13 7.79
C LEU A 66 -1.03 -14.17 6.60
N GLY A 67 -0.95 -14.73 5.40
CA GLY A 67 -1.23 -13.97 4.19
C GLY A 67 -2.73 -13.75 4.09
N TRP A 68 -3.19 -12.50 4.08
CA TRP A 68 -4.61 -12.17 4.26
C TRP A 68 -5.13 -11.24 3.18
N ASN A 69 -6.29 -11.61 2.63
CA ASN A 69 -7.02 -10.79 1.66
C ASN A 69 -8.30 -10.24 2.29
N THR A 70 -8.53 -8.96 2.09
CA THR A 70 -9.83 -8.32 2.31
C THR A 70 -10.79 -8.65 1.17
N ARG A 71 -12.04 -8.22 1.30
CA ARG A 71 -13.03 -8.30 0.21
C ARG A 71 -12.61 -7.59 -1.08
N PHE A 72 -11.59 -6.74 -1.02
CA PHE A 72 -11.14 -5.91 -2.14
C PHE A 72 -10.04 -6.54 -3.00
N ARG A 73 -9.67 -7.81 -2.76
CA ARG A 73 -8.77 -8.54 -3.68
C ARG A 73 -9.36 -8.58 -5.08
N GLY A 74 -8.71 -7.90 -6.03
CA GLY A 74 -9.15 -7.75 -7.42
C GLY A 74 -10.23 -6.69 -7.65
N TYR A 75 -10.60 -5.90 -6.63
CA TYR A 75 -11.68 -4.92 -6.68
C TYR A 75 -11.24 -3.52 -6.20
N GLU A 76 -10.08 -3.04 -6.68
CA GLU A 76 -9.50 -1.74 -6.28
C GLU A 76 -10.44 -0.56 -6.52
N TRP A 77 -11.14 -0.55 -7.66
CA TRP A 77 -12.08 0.51 -8.03
C TRP A 77 -13.25 0.66 -7.04
N ASN A 78 -13.51 -0.35 -6.19
CA ASN A 78 -14.54 -0.30 -5.15
C ASN A 78 -13.96 -0.26 -3.73
N PHE A 79 -12.64 -0.08 -3.60
CA PHE A 79 -11.97 -0.11 -2.29
C PHE A 79 -12.55 0.93 -1.33
N ARG A 80 -12.82 0.50 -0.10
CA ARG A 80 -13.21 1.35 1.02
C ARG A 80 -12.32 1.06 2.23
N LEU A 81 -11.73 2.11 2.81
CA LEU A 81 -10.74 1.95 3.87
C LEU A 81 -11.39 1.36 5.13
N ASP A 82 -12.50 1.93 5.58
CA ASP A 82 -13.27 1.49 6.75
C ASP A 82 -13.58 -0.02 6.72
N GLN A 83 -14.11 -0.54 5.61
CA GLN A 83 -14.40 -1.96 5.44
C GLN A 83 -13.12 -2.81 5.41
N ALA A 84 -12.06 -2.32 4.76
CA ALA A 84 -10.79 -3.04 4.70
C ALA A 84 -10.18 -3.19 6.10
N LEU A 85 -10.29 -2.17 6.96
CA LEU A 85 -9.79 -2.25 8.34
C LEU A 85 -10.56 -3.30 9.16
N VAL A 86 -11.89 -3.37 9.01
CA VAL A 86 -12.70 -4.41 9.65
C VAL A 86 -12.32 -5.81 9.15
N ASP A 87 -12.11 -5.96 7.83
CA ASP A 87 -11.68 -7.23 7.23
C ASP A 87 -10.30 -7.67 7.74
N ILE A 88 -9.36 -6.74 7.93
CA ILE A 88 -8.05 -7.02 8.56
C ILE A 88 -8.27 -7.47 10.02
N GLY A 89 -9.17 -6.81 10.74
CA GLY A 89 -9.52 -7.16 12.12
C GLY A 89 -10.07 -8.58 12.28
N VAL A 90 -10.72 -9.14 11.25
CA VAL A 90 -11.11 -10.56 11.22
C VAL A 90 -9.88 -11.47 11.24
N GLY A 91 -8.86 -11.16 10.44
CA GLY A 91 -7.60 -11.91 10.41
C GLY A 91 -6.80 -11.80 11.71
N VAL A 92 -6.75 -10.61 12.31
CA VAL A 92 -6.09 -10.39 13.61
C VAL A 92 -6.79 -11.15 14.73
N ARG A 93 -8.14 -11.11 14.80
CA ARG A 93 -8.89 -11.94 15.76
C ARG A 93 -8.63 -13.42 15.55
N TRP A 94 -8.64 -13.88 14.30
CA TRP A 94 -8.35 -15.28 13.97
C TRP A 94 -6.97 -15.73 14.47
N LEU A 95 -5.94 -14.90 14.31
CA LEU A 95 -4.60 -15.20 14.82
C LEU A 95 -4.60 -15.36 16.35
N ARG A 96 -5.25 -14.44 17.08
CA ARG A 96 -5.29 -14.48 18.55
C ARG A 96 -6.15 -15.62 19.09
N GLU A 97 -7.35 -15.80 18.55
CA GLU A 97 -8.37 -16.68 19.12
C GLU A 97 -8.27 -18.13 18.63
N GLU A 98 -7.93 -18.34 17.35
CA GLU A 98 -7.95 -19.68 16.73
C GLU A 98 -6.54 -20.23 16.47
N ALA A 99 -5.63 -19.42 15.93
CA ALA A 99 -4.23 -19.85 15.82
C ALA A 99 -3.54 -19.89 17.18
N GLY A 100 -4.03 -19.08 18.14
CA GLY A 100 -3.57 -19.06 19.52
C GLY A 100 -2.19 -18.43 19.69
N VAL A 101 -1.89 -17.38 18.91
CA VAL A 101 -0.64 -16.61 19.07
C VAL A 101 -0.77 -15.62 20.23
N ASP A 102 0.31 -15.43 20.97
CA ASP A 102 0.37 -14.51 22.12
C ASP A 102 0.56 -13.06 21.62
N SER A 103 1.32 -12.87 20.54
CA SER A 103 1.58 -11.55 19.94
C SER A 103 1.30 -11.52 18.44
N VAL A 104 0.74 -10.41 17.96
CA VAL A 104 0.47 -10.16 16.54
C VAL A 104 1.36 -9.05 16.02
N VAL A 105 2.06 -9.30 14.91
CA VAL A 105 2.86 -8.29 14.19
C VAL A 105 2.18 -7.97 12.85
N LEU A 106 1.99 -6.70 12.56
CA LEU A 106 1.50 -6.25 11.26
C LEU A 106 2.68 -6.11 10.30
N LEU A 107 2.61 -6.76 9.14
CA LEU A 107 3.55 -6.54 8.03
C LEU A 107 2.86 -5.70 6.95
N GLY A 108 3.25 -4.44 6.85
CA GLY A 108 2.90 -3.57 5.75
C GLY A 108 3.94 -3.63 4.64
N ASN A 109 3.66 -4.38 3.57
CA ASN A 109 4.53 -4.45 2.39
C ASN A 109 3.98 -3.64 1.21
N SER A 110 4.82 -2.82 0.56
CA SER A 110 4.40 -2.00 -0.59
C SER A 110 3.22 -1.09 -0.22
N GLY A 111 2.13 -1.12 -0.97
CA GLY A 111 0.88 -0.44 -0.59
C GLY A 111 0.30 -0.93 0.73
N GLY A 112 0.58 -2.15 1.15
CA GLY A 112 0.22 -2.64 2.49
C GLY A 112 0.80 -1.80 3.63
N GLY A 113 1.90 -1.06 3.43
CA GLY A 113 2.51 -0.19 4.44
C GLY A 113 1.53 0.79 5.06
N SER A 114 0.93 1.65 4.22
CA SER A 114 -0.04 2.65 4.66
C SER A 114 -1.36 2.03 5.13
N LEU A 115 -1.78 0.91 4.52
CA LEU A 115 -3.01 0.21 4.91
C LEU A 115 -2.90 -0.38 6.31
N MET A 116 -1.81 -1.09 6.59
CA MET A 116 -1.58 -1.70 7.90
C MET A 116 -1.27 -0.65 8.97
N ALA A 117 -0.67 0.48 8.58
CA ALA A 117 -0.54 1.64 9.47
C ALA A 117 -1.91 2.25 9.81
N ALA A 118 -2.81 2.41 8.83
CA ALA A 118 -4.17 2.89 9.06
C ALA A 118 -4.97 1.92 9.96
N TYR A 119 -4.80 0.60 9.78
CA TYR A 119 -5.38 -0.39 10.69
C TYR A 119 -4.93 -0.19 12.13
N GLN A 120 -3.61 -0.12 12.37
CA GLN A 120 -3.08 0.05 13.72
C GLN A 120 -3.52 1.37 14.33
N ALA A 121 -3.44 2.46 13.56
CA ALA A 121 -3.89 3.79 13.97
C ALA A 121 -5.35 3.78 14.42
N GLN A 122 -6.24 3.18 13.63
CA GLN A 122 -7.65 3.08 13.96
C GLN A 122 -7.90 2.16 15.17
N ALA A 123 -7.10 1.10 15.36
CA ALA A 123 -7.23 0.19 16.49
C ALA A 123 -6.81 0.82 17.83
N VAL A 124 -5.91 1.81 17.82
CA VAL A 124 -5.41 2.46 19.05
C VAL A 124 -6.01 3.84 19.32
N ASP A 125 -6.37 4.58 18.26
CA ASP A 125 -6.97 5.91 18.34
C ASP A 125 -7.98 6.09 17.18
N PRO A 126 -9.22 5.57 17.37
CA PRO A 126 -10.27 5.58 16.35
C PRO A 126 -10.65 7.00 15.90
N THR A 127 -10.24 7.39 14.69
CA THR A 127 -10.54 8.72 14.13
C THR A 127 -11.01 8.67 12.67
N LEU A 128 -11.13 7.49 12.08
CA LEU A 128 -11.57 7.34 10.71
C LEU A 128 -13.01 7.83 10.57
N ARG A 129 -13.21 8.75 9.63
CA ARG A 129 -14.56 9.16 9.23
C ARG A 129 -15.07 8.23 8.14
N PRO A 130 -16.38 7.93 8.11
CA PRO A 130 -16.97 7.22 7.00
C PRO A 130 -16.71 7.94 5.67
N PRO A 131 -16.59 7.21 4.55
CA PRO A 131 -16.60 7.80 3.23
C PRO A 131 -17.85 8.66 3.01
N ILE A 132 -17.76 9.63 2.11
CA ILE A 132 -18.90 10.49 1.76
C ILE A 132 -20.15 9.67 1.42
N ASP A 133 -21.29 10.10 1.94
CA ASP A 133 -22.61 9.47 1.83
C ASP A 133 -22.70 8.01 2.34
N HIS A 134 -21.81 7.62 3.24
CA HIS A 134 -21.86 6.31 3.89
C HIS A 134 -22.00 6.44 5.40
N GLU A 135 -22.76 5.51 5.97
CA GLU A 135 -22.78 5.28 7.41
C GLU A 135 -21.48 4.60 7.88
N PRO A 136 -21.08 4.80 9.15
CA PRO A 136 -19.98 4.05 9.76
C PRO A 136 -20.16 2.54 9.63
N VAL A 137 -19.07 1.85 9.31
CA VAL A 137 -19.08 0.38 9.21
C VAL A 137 -19.07 -0.22 10.61
N PRO A 138 -19.98 -1.17 10.94
CA PRO A 138 -19.96 -1.84 12.23
C PRO A 138 -18.62 -2.51 12.53
N GLY A 139 -18.11 -2.30 13.74
CA GLY A 139 -16.86 -2.88 14.23
C GLY A 139 -15.58 -2.13 13.83
N VAL A 140 -15.67 -1.02 13.09
CA VAL A 140 -14.49 -0.20 12.71
C VAL A 140 -13.80 0.46 13.91
N ASP A 141 -14.50 0.62 15.02
CA ASP A 141 -13.98 1.17 16.29
C ASP A 141 -13.64 0.07 17.32
N GLU A 142 -13.79 -1.21 16.94
CA GLU A 142 -13.59 -2.39 17.81
C GLU A 142 -12.49 -3.31 17.24
N LEU A 143 -11.48 -2.71 16.61
CA LEU A 143 -10.38 -3.43 15.99
C LEU A 143 -9.35 -3.81 17.06
N PRO A 144 -8.94 -5.09 17.17
CA PRO A 144 -7.89 -5.46 18.10
C PRO A 144 -6.54 -4.88 17.64
N PRO A 145 -5.82 -4.15 18.51
CA PRO A 145 -4.51 -3.64 18.17
C PRO A 145 -3.49 -4.78 18.04
N ALA A 146 -2.47 -4.56 17.21
CA ALA A 146 -1.30 -5.43 17.13
C ALA A 146 -0.19 -4.96 18.08
N ASP A 147 0.77 -5.86 18.31
CA ASP A 147 1.85 -5.69 19.29
C ASP A 147 3.16 -5.20 18.63
N GLY A 148 3.26 -5.26 17.30
CA GLY A 148 4.40 -4.74 16.54
C GLY A 148 4.05 -4.38 15.09
N TYR A 149 4.87 -3.54 14.46
CA TYR A 149 4.67 -3.08 13.09
C TYR A 149 5.96 -3.20 12.26
N VAL A 150 5.86 -3.82 11.09
CA VAL A 150 6.95 -3.92 10.12
C VAL A 150 6.52 -3.26 8.82
N SER A 151 7.25 -2.23 8.40
CA SER A 151 7.18 -1.64 7.07
C SER A 151 8.24 -2.26 6.17
N LEU A 152 7.86 -2.80 5.02
CA LEU A 152 8.74 -3.50 4.10
C LEU A 152 8.54 -3.00 2.66
N ALA A 153 9.56 -2.36 2.06
CA ALA A 153 9.47 -1.83 0.70
C ALA A 153 8.19 -1.02 0.46
N ALA A 154 7.82 -0.18 1.42
CA ALA A 154 6.52 0.48 1.48
C ALA A 154 6.59 1.98 1.19
N HIS A 155 5.48 2.51 0.66
CA HIS A 155 5.30 3.94 0.44
C HIS A 155 4.30 4.54 1.44
N LEU A 156 4.28 5.86 1.52
CA LEU A 156 3.48 6.59 2.50
C LEU A 156 1.97 6.50 2.29
N GLY A 157 1.46 6.21 1.10
CA GLY A 157 0.01 6.15 0.90
C GLY A 157 -0.36 6.03 -0.56
N ARG A 158 -1.58 5.56 -0.83
CA ARG A 158 -2.12 5.51 -2.20
C ARG A 158 -2.21 6.91 -2.84
N PRO A 159 -2.67 7.97 -2.14
CA PRO A 159 -2.67 9.32 -2.70
C PRO A 159 -1.27 9.85 -2.97
N ASP A 160 -0.35 9.67 -2.01
CA ASP A 160 1.01 10.19 -2.08
C ASP A 160 1.82 9.50 -3.20
N VAL A 161 1.76 8.16 -3.28
CA VAL A 161 2.48 7.40 -4.32
C VAL A 161 1.89 7.63 -5.71
N LEU A 162 0.55 7.66 -5.84
CA LEU A 162 -0.09 7.93 -7.13
C LEU A 162 0.34 9.29 -7.64
N THR A 163 0.30 10.32 -6.79
CA THR A 163 0.68 11.66 -7.20
C THR A 163 2.15 11.74 -7.58
N ALA A 164 3.04 11.09 -6.82
CA ALA A 164 4.47 11.05 -7.16
C ALA A 164 4.74 10.33 -8.51
N TRP A 165 3.86 9.42 -8.92
CA TRP A 165 3.96 8.68 -10.17
C TRP A 165 3.13 9.26 -11.33
N MET A 166 2.27 10.25 -11.09
CA MET A 166 1.47 10.87 -12.14
C MET A 166 2.35 11.57 -13.16
N ASP A 167 2.05 11.38 -14.44
CA ASP A 167 2.65 12.18 -15.49
C ASP A 167 2.11 13.61 -15.42
N ALA A 168 3.00 14.56 -15.12
CA ALA A 168 2.62 15.96 -14.97
C ALA A 168 2.31 16.63 -16.32
N ALA A 169 2.72 16.03 -17.43
CA ALA A 169 2.50 16.55 -18.77
C ALA A 169 1.10 16.26 -19.32
N VAL A 170 0.27 15.48 -18.62
CA VAL A 170 -1.13 15.24 -19.02
C VAL A 170 -1.95 16.52 -18.81
N VAL A 171 -2.50 17.03 -19.91
CA VAL A 171 -3.34 18.25 -19.92
C VAL A 171 -4.84 17.96 -20.03
N ASP A 172 -5.21 16.78 -20.52
CA ASP A 172 -6.59 16.30 -20.62
C ASP A 172 -6.64 14.83 -20.17
N GLU A 173 -7.49 14.53 -19.18
CA GLU A 173 -7.65 13.17 -18.66
C GLU A 173 -8.44 12.25 -19.62
N PHE A 174 -9.13 12.82 -20.61
CA PHE A 174 -9.90 12.09 -21.63
C PHE A 174 -9.16 11.93 -22.96
N ASP A 175 -8.02 12.61 -23.14
CA ASP A 175 -7.14 12.45 -24.30
C ASP A 175 -5.77 11.92 -23.84
N PRO A 176 -5.49 10.61 -23.99
CA PRO A 176 -4.26 10.02 -23.49
C PRO A 176 -2.99 10.47 -24.24
N VAL A 177 -3.12 11.12 -25.41
CA VAL A 177 -1.95 11.60 -26.19
C VAL A 177 -1.66 13.08 -25.97
N ALA A 178 -2.64 13.87 -25.53
CA ALA A 178 -2.45 15.30 -25.25
C ALA A 178 -1.37 15.50 -24.17
N THR A 179 -0.33 16.28 -24.51
CA THR A 179 0.89 16.40 -23.71
C THR A 179 1.40 17.84 -23.69
N ASP A 180 1.73 18.36 -22.50
CA ASP A 180 2.52 19.59 -22.33
C ASP A 180 4.02 19.29 -22.53
N PRO A 181 4.64 19.72 -23.64
CA PRO A 181 6.04 19.41 -23.90
C PRO A 181 7.01 20.04 -22.88
N SER A 182 6.60 21.07 -22.15
CA SER A 182 7.42 21.73 -21.12
C SER A 182 7.48 20.97 -19.79
N LEU A 183 6.62 19.96 -19.63
CA LEU A 183 6.57 19.04 -18.49
C LEU A 183 6.82 17.59 -18.88
N ASP A 184 6.92 17.27 -20.17
CA ASP A 184 7.18 15.90 -20.63
C ASP A 184 8.55 15.40 -20.16
N LEU A 185 8.56 14.40 -19.28
CA LEU A 185 9.79 13.75 -18.80
C LEU A 185 10.61 13.13 -19.94
N PHE A 186 9.97 12.74 -21.03
CA PHE A 186 10.62 12.04 -22.14
C PHE A 186 11.06 13.00 -23.25
N ASN A 187 10.78 14.30 -23.11
CA ASN A 187 11.31 15.31 -24.00
C ASN A 187 12.81 15.55 -23.67
N PRO A 188 13.73 15.34 -24.63
CA PRO A 188 15.16 15.48 -24.38
C PRO A 188 15.60 16.90 -24.00
N GLU A 189 14.77 17.92 -24.25
CA GLU A 189 15.05 19.30 -23.81
C GLU A 189 14.89 19.49 -22.29
N ASN A 190 14.13 18.61 -21.61
CA ASN A 190 13.90 18.69 -20.18
C ASN A 190 14.93 17.89 -19.35
N GLY A 191 15.57 16.88 -19.95
CA GLY A 191 16.54 16.00 -19.29
C GLY A 191 16.47 14.54 -19.78
N PRO A 192 17.04 13.58 -19.01
CA PRO A 192 17.92 13.78 -17.86
C PRO A 192 19.35 14.25 -18.25
N PRO A 193 20.13 14.85 -17.33
CA PRO A 193 19.77 15.13 -15.94
C PRO A 193 18.75 16.27 -15.83
N TYR A 194 17.76 16.11 -14.94
CA TYR A 194 16.75 17.16 -14.74
C TYR A 194 17.30 18.27 -13.84
N SER A 195 17.07 19.53 -14.21
CA SER A 195 17.43 20.66 -13.35
C SER A 195 16.54 20.73 -12.10
N ALA A 196 17.03 21.36 -11.04
CA ALA A 196 16.25 21.57 -9.82
C ALA A 196 14.95 22.34 -10.10
N GLU A 197 15.01 23.36 -10.97
CA GLU A 197 13.85 24.15 -11.40
C GLU A 197 12.83 23.29 -12.16
N PHE A 198 13.30 22.39 -13.04
CA PHE A 198 12.39 21.45 -13.71
C PHE A 198 11.68 20.55 -12.71
N ILE A 199 12.42 19.95 -11.77
CA ILE A 199 11.86 19.07 -10.74
C ILE A 199 10.83 19.79 -9.87
N GLU A 200 11.11 21.02 -9.44
CA GLU A 200 10.16 21.81 -8.66
C GLU A 200 8.84 22.06 -9.42
N ARG A 201 8.94 22.51 -10.68
CA ARG A 201 7.76 22.71 -11.55
C ARG A 201 7.00 21.41 -11.78
N TYR A 202 7.71 20.32 -12.04
CA TYR A 202 7.13 19.02 -12.33
C TYR A 202 6.37 18.46 -11.12
N ARG A 203 6.99 18.48 -9.93
CA ARG A 203 6.34 18.02 -8.68
C ARG A 203 5.10 18.86 -8.34
N ARG A 204 5.14 20.17 -8.54
CA ARG A 204 3.96 21.04 -8.37
C ARG A 204 2.85 20.63 -9.35
N ALA A 205 3.17 20.42 -10.62
CA ALA A 205 2.19 20.03 -11.63
C ALA A 205 1.58 18.64 -11.38
N GLN A 206 2.32 17.69 -10.79
CA GLN A 206 1.76 16.42 -10.31
C GLN A 206 0.68 16.64 -9.25
N VAL A 207 0.96 17.48 -8.24
CA VAL A 207 0.00 17.82 -7.18
C VAL A 207 -1.21 18.55 -7.75
N ASP A 208 -0.99 19.52 -8.64
CA ASP A 208 -2.06 20.26 -9.30
C ASP A 208 -2.97 19.31 -10.12
N ARG A 209 -2.41 18.30 -10.79
CA ARG A 209 -3.18 17.28 -11.51
C ARG A 209 -4.09 16.49 -10.56
N ASN A 210 -3.56 15.99 -9.44
CA ASN A 210 -4.37 15.29 -8.42
C ASN A 210 -5.51 16.18 -7.89
N HIS A 211 -5.22 17.46 -7.61
CA HIS A 211 -6.22 18.41 -7.15
C HIS A 211 -7.30 18.71 -8.21
N ARG A 212 -6.93 18.85 -9.49
CA ARG A 212 -7.90 19.03 -10.59
C ARG A 212 -8.85 17.84 -10.71
N ILE A 213 -8.32 16.61 -10.70
CA ILE A 213 -9.14 15.39 -10.73
C ILE A 213 -10.04 15.32 -9.48
N THR A 214 -9.51 15.67 -8.31
CA THR A 214 -10.31 15.72 -7.06
C THR A 214 -11.45 16.73 -7.14
N ALA A 215 -11.21 17.94 -7.65
CA ALA A 215 -12.25 18.96 -7.79
C ALA A 215 -13.34 18.51 -8.77
N TRP A 216 -12.94 17.93 -9.91
CA TRP A 216 -13.87 17.33 -10.87
C TRP A 216 -14.68 16.19 -10.23
N ALA A 217 -14.02 15.28 -9.50
CA ALA A 217 -14.68 14.16 -8.82
C ALA A 217 -15.75 14.66 -7.83
N LYS A 218 -15.46 15.69 -7.03
CA LYS A 218 -16.47 16.29 -6.13
C LYS A 218 -17.66 16.86 -6.88
N ALA A 219 -17.41 17.64 -7.94
CA ALA A 219 -18.47 18.24 -8.74
C ALA A 219 -19.32 17.17 -9.45
N GLU A 220 -18.68 16.14 -9.99
CA GLU A 220 -19.36 15.04 -10.66
C GLU A 220 -20.17 14.20 -9.67
N LEU A 221 -19.66 13.95 -8.46
CA LEU A 221 -20.41 13.24 -7.42
C LEU A 221 -21.70 13.98 -7.05
N ALA A 222 -21.62 15.31 -6.89
CA ALA A 222 -22.78 16.13 -6.58
C ALA A 222 -23.82 16.07 -7.72
N ARG A 223 -23.36 16.21 -8.98
CA ARG A 223 -24.23 16.12 -10.17
C ARG A 223 -24.92 14.77 -10.30
N LEU A 224 -24.19 13.68 -10.05
CA LEU A 224 -24.74 12.31 -10.10
C LEU A 224 -25.77 12.08 -9.00
N THR A 225 -25.46 12.54 -7.78
CA THR A 225 -26.34 12.40 -6.61
C THR A 225 -27.65 13.14 -6.84
N GLU A 226 -27.61 14.38 -7.35
CA GLU A 226 -28.82 15.16 -7.69
C GLU A 226 -29.68 14.45 -8.76
N ALA A 227 -29.05 13.78 -9.71
CA ALA A 227 -29.72 13.02 -10.76
C ALA A 227 -30.16 11.59 -10.32
N GLY A 228 -29.91 11.19 -9.06
CA GLY A 228 -30.28 9.87 -8.54
C GLY A 228 -29.36 8.72 -8.96
N TYR A 229 -28.16 9.01 -9.46
CA TYR A 229 -27.13 8.01 -9.79
C TYR A 229 -26.17 7.80 -8.62
N HIS A 230 -25.69 6.55 -8.45
CA HIS A 230 -24.83 6.19 -7.32
C HIS A 230 -23.36 6.68 -7.48
N ASP A 231 -22.76 6.45 -8.65
CA ASP A 231 -21.35 6.72 -8.92
C ASP A 231 -21.05 6.68 -10.44
N ARG A 232 -19.83 7.06 -10.82
CA ARG A 232 -19.31 6.99 -12.20
C ARG A 232 -17.92 6.39 -12.23
N HIS A 233 -17.70 5.47 -13.16
CA HIS A 233 -16.36 4.97 -13.52
C HIS A 233 -15.62 5.96 -14.42
N PHE A 234 -14.32 6.09 -14.21
CA PHE A 234 -13.41 6.83 -15.09
C PHE A 234 -11.99 6.26 -15.00
N THR A 235 -11.14 6.68 -15.93
CA THR A 235 -9.74 6.22 -16.03
C THR A 235 -8.78 7.35 -15.70
N VAL A 236 -7.61 7.02 -15.14
CA VAL A 236 -6.51 7.97 -14.92
C VAL A 236 -5.29 7.47 -15.69
N PRO A 237 -4.98 8.07 -16.86
CA PRO A 237 -3.88 7.60 -17.70
C PRO A 237 -2.51 8.02 -17.15
N ARG A 238 -1.44 7.36 -17.63
CA ARG A 238 -0.04 7.82 -17.45
C ARG A 238 0.35 8.05 -15.98
N THR A 239 0.50 6.93 -15.25
CA THR A 239 0.84 6.89 -13.82
C THR A 239 2.14 6.13 -13.53
N TRP A 240 3.12 6.23 -14.44
CA TRP A 240 4.49 5.71 -14.27
C TRP A 240 5.54 6.77 -14.61
N ALA A 241 5.44 7.95 -13.99
CA ALA A 241 6.22 9.12 -14.36
C ALA A 241 6.75 9.87 -13.13
N ASP A 242 7.34 9.14 -12.18
CA ASP A 242 8.19 9.74 -11.14
C ASP A 242 9.58 10.05 -11.76
N PRO A 243 10.08 11.30 -11.70
CA PRO A 243 11.40 11.65 -12.24
C PRO A 243 12.54 10.76 -11.72
N ARG A 244 12.43 10.23 -10.49
CA ARG A 244 13.43 9.33 -9.87
C ARG A 244 13.52 7.97 -10.56
N MET A 245 12.47 7.55 -11.28
CA MET A 245 12.49 6.34 -12.11
C MET A 245 13.35 6.53 -13.36
N VAL A 246 13.43 7.77 -13.88
CA VAL A 246 14.14 8.11 -15.12
C VAL A 246 15.58 8.54 -14.82
N ASP A 247 15.75 9.50 -13.93
CA ASP A 247 17.05 10.10 -13.59
C ASP A 247 17.63 9.44 -12.31
N PRO A 248 18.71 8.64 -12.44
CA PRO A 248 19.34 8.00 -11.30
C PRO A 248 20.04 8.99 -10.36
N ALA A 249 20.31 10.23 -10.79
CA ALA A 249 21.03 11.22 -9.99
C ALA A 249 20.16 11.88 -8.89
N LEU A 250 18.83 11.89 -9.05
CA LEU A 250 17.92 12.56 -8.09
C LEU A 250 17.88 11.89 -6.71
N GLU A 251 18.17 10.60 -6.65
CA GLU A 251 18.25 9.83 -5.41
C GLU A 251 19.11 8.59 -5.69
N PRO A 252 20.46 8.66 -5.65
CA PRO A 252 21.30 7.56 -6.12
C PRO A 252 21.14 6.28 -5.28
N THR A 253 20.85 5.15 -5.92
CA THR A 253 20.73 3.83 -5.28
C THR A 253 21.20 2.72 -6.23
N ASP A 254 21.11 1.44 -5.81
CA ASP A 254 21.44 0.27 -6.63
C ASP A 254 20.38 -0.07 -7.70
N ARG A 255 19.35 0.77 -7.86
CA ARG A 255 18.27 0.51 -8.81
C ARG A 255 18.77 0.58 -10.24
N LYS A 256 18.13 -0.19 -11.12
CA LYS A 256 18.32 -0.05 -12.56
C LYS A 256 17.83 1.34 -13.02
N PRO A 257 18.67 2.18 -13.63
CA PRO A 257 18.25 3.48 -14.15
C PRO A 257 17.18 3.33 -15.26
N ASN A 258 16.35 4.36 -15.42
CA ASN A 258 15.27 4.41 -16.41
C ASN A 258 14.38 3.15 -16.39
N SER A 259 13.93 2.77 -15.20
CA SER A 259 13.08 1.59 -14.99
C SER A 259 12.05 1.83 -13.89
N CYS A 260 10.88 1.22 -14.06
CA CYS A 260 9.85 1.05 -13.02
C CYS A 260 9.45 -0.44 -12.94
N TYR A 261 8.43 -0.77 -12.14
CA TYR A 261 7.93 -2.15 -11.97
C TYR A 261 7.36 -2.78 -13.24
N ARG A 262 7.19 -2.00 -14.31
CA ARG A 262 6.65 -2.43 -15.60
C ARG A 262 7.67 -2.33 -16.74
N GLY A 263 8.95 -2.11 -16.42
CA GLY A 263 10.04 -2.03 -17.39
C GLY A 263 10.47 -0.59 -17.65
N LEU A 264 10.76 -0.27 -18.91
CA LEU A 264 11.17 1.09 -19.31
C LEU A 264 10.06 2.09 -18.99
N VAL A 265 10.43 3.21 -18.38
CA VAL A 265 9.49 4.18 -17.80
C VAL A 265 8.54 4.75 -18.86
N GLU A 266 9.06 5.18 -20.00
CA GLU A 266 8.26 5.74 -21.09
C GLU A 266 7.22 4.75 -21.64
N ALA A 267 7.65 3.51 -21.90
CA ALA A 267 6.78 2.47 -22.41
C ALA A 267 5.70 2.08 -21.39
N ALA A 268 6.07 1.97 -20.11
CA ALA A 268 5.13 1.69 -19.03
C ALA A 268 4.11 2.82 -18.85
N ASN A 269 4.57 4.07 -18.92
CA ASN A 269 3.73 5.24 -18.72
C ASN A 269 2.72 5.46 -19.87
N ARG A 270 3.12 5.16 -21.11
CA ARG A 270 2.23 5.16 -22.28
C ARG A 270 1.39 3.87 -22.41
N GLY A 271 1.55 2.93 -21.50
CA GLY A 271 0.84 1.65 -21.48
C GLY A 271 -0.49 1.69 -20.73
N ASP A 272 -1.11 0.52 -20.63
CA ASP A 272 -2.42 0.30 -19.99
C ASP A 272 -2.32 -0.16 -18.51
N ARG A 273 -1.10 -0.31 -17.98
CA ARG A 273 -0.85 -0.95 -16.66
C ARG A 273 -0.50 0.02 -15.54
N GLY A 274 -1.18 1.16 -15.47
CA GLY A 274 -1.05 2.15 -14.40
C GLY A 274 -1.81 1.77 -13.12
N ILE A 275 -1.41 2.34 -11.98
CA ILE A 275 -2.27 2.36 -10.80
C ILE A 275 -3.36 3.43 -10.96
N ALA A 276 -4.53 3.23 -10.33
CA ALA A 276 -5.72 4.05 -10.54
C ALA A 276 -6.22 4.09 -12.01
N GLY A 277 -5.75 3.15 -12.86
CA GLY A 277 -6.10 3.09 -14.27
C GLY A 277 -7.61 2.96 -14.50
N GLU A 278 -8.31 2.28 -13.60
CA GLU A 278 -9.77 2.25 -13.51
C GLU A 278 -10.19 2.56 -12.07
N THR A 279 -11.06 3.55 -11.89
CA THR A 279 -11.56 3.99 -10.59
C THR A 279 -13.00 4.50 -10.72
N THR A 280 -13.67 4.71 -9.59
CA THR A 280 -14.89 5.51 -9.54
C THR A 280 -14.65 6.86 -8.90
N VAL A 281 -15.62 7.78 -9.02
CA VAL A 281 -15.57 9.08 -8.37
C VAL A 281 -15.50 8.93 -6.84
N ARG A 282 -16.30 8.04 -6.24
CA ARG A 282 -16.21 7.79 -4.78
C ARG A 282 -14.90 7.15 -4.38
N ASN A 283 -14.40 6.19 -5.16
CA ASN A 283 -13.12 5.53 -4.87
C ASN A 283 -11.95 6.52 -4.98
N TRP A 284 -11.99 7.44 -5.95
CA TRP A 284 -11.01 8.52 -6.05
C TRP A 284 -10.93 9.33 -4.76
N LEU A 285 -12.07 9.81 -4.26
CA LEU A 285 -12.12 10.60 -3.02
C LEU A 285 -11.70 9.77 -1.79
N ASN A 286 -12.03 8.48 -1.77
CA ASN A 286 -11.69 7.59 -0.66
C ASN A 286 -10.21 7.12 -0.66
N MET A 287 -9.57 6.94 -1.81
CA MET A 287 -8.27 6.25 -1.89
C MET A 287 -7.16 7.03 -2.59
N TRP A 288 -7.48 7.91 -3.54
CA TRP A 288 -6.49 8.49 -4.47
C TRP A 288 -6.29 10.00 -4.32
N SER A 289 -7.31 10.70 -3.83
CA SER A 289 -7.23 12.14 -3.61
C SER A 289 -6.26 12.51 -2.49
N LEU A 290 -5.32 13.43 -2.77
CA LEU A 290 -4.40 13.95 -1.76
C LEU A 290 -5.10 14.74 -0.65
N SER A 291 -6.20 15.42 -0.96
CA SER A 291 -6.90 16.30 -0.01
C SER A 291 -8.01 15.60 0.76
N GLU A 292 -8.60 14.55 0.20
CA GLU A 292 -9.78 13.88 0.80
C GLU A 292 -9.47 12.51 1.40
N SER A 293 -8.54 11.76 0.81
CA SER A 293 -8.41 10.35 1.14
C SER A 293 -7.81 10.12 2.53
N PRO A 294 -8.42 9.25 3.37
CA PRO A 294 -7.81 8.78 4.60
C PRO A 294 -6.69 7.75 4.38
N CYS A 295 -6.41 7.33 3.14
CA CYS A 295 -5.36 6.35 2.81
C CYS A 295 -3.94 6.95 2.81
N ARG A 296 -3.70 7.97 3.64
CA ARG A 296 -2.41 8.66 3.80
C ARG A 296 -1.75 8.18 5.08
N GLY A 297 -0.55 7.63 4.96
CA GLY A 297 0.16 6.97 6.05
C GLY A 297 0.76 7.94 7.05
N GLU A 298 1.17 9.15 6.65
CA GLU A 298 1.91 10.07 7.54
C GLU A 298 1.16 10.38 8.85
N GLY A 299 -0.14 10.69 8.80
CA GLY A 299 -0.95 10.91 10.01
C GLY A 299 -1.34 9.63 10.77
N ASN A 300 -1.30 8.46 10.12
CA ASN A 300 -1.55 7.18 10.77
C ASN A 300 -0.30 6.67 11.50
N LEU A 301 0.89 6.86 10.91
CA LEU A 301 2.17 6.44 11.47
C LEU A 301 2.48 7.15 12.80
N THR A 302 2.05 8.40 12.96
CA THR A 302 2.22 9.16 14.23
C THR A 302 1.40 8.59 15.39
N LYS A 303 0.51 7.62 15.15
CA LYS A 303 -0.26 6.93 16.19
C LYS A 303 0.33 5.57 16.56
N ILE A 304 1.33 5.09 15.82
CA ILE A 304 1.94 3.78 16.04
C ILE A 304 3.06 3.92 17.06
N THR A 305 2.80 3.51 18.30
CA THR A 305 3.74 3.55 19.43
C THR A 305 4.41 2.19 19.72
N VAL A 306 3.88 1.10 19.16
CA VAL A 306 4.41 -0.25 19.31
C VAL A 306 5.78 -0.40 18.63
N PRO A 307 6.63 -1.36 19.07
CA PRO A 307 7.91 -1.60 18.44
C PRO A 307 7.79 -1.71 16.92
N SER A 308 8.67 -1.01 16.21
CA SER A 308 8.58 -0.86 14.76
C SER A 308 9.88 -1.16 14.01
N LEU A 309 9.77 -1.77 12.84
CA LEU A 309 10.89 -2.04 11.94
C LEU A 309 10.56 -1.52 10.53
N VAL A 310 11.46 -0.73 9.94
CA VAL A 310 11.33 -0.23 8.58
C VAL A 310 12.48 -0.78 7.73
N ILE A 311 12.13 -1.55 6.70
CA ILE A 311 13.08 -2.16 5.77
C ILE A 311 12.82 -1.63 4.36
N ASN A 312 13.87 -1.18 3.68
CA ASN A 312 13.82 -0.73 2.30
C ASN A 312 14.79 -1.53 1.40
N PRO A 313 14.39 -1.93 0.18
CA PRO A 313 15.31 -2.49 -0.81
C PRO A 313 16.11 -1.39 -1.50
N THR A 314 17.43 -1.55 -1.63
CA THR A 314 18.28 -0.53 -2.29
C THR A 314 18.12 -0.49 -3.81
N GLY A 315 17.65 -1.58 -4.42
CA GLY A 315 17.45 -1.72 -5.87
C GLY A 315 16.00 -1.50 -6.33
N ASP A 316 15.14 -1.02 -5.45
CA ASP A 316 13.74 -0.74 -5.75
C ASP A 316 13.59 0.37 -6.81
N THR A 317 12.62 0.23 -7.70
CA THR A 317 12.36 1.11 -8.85
C THR A 317 11.06 1.92 -8.73
N GLY A 318 10.41 1.92 -7.57
CA GLY A 318 9.20 2.70 -7.34
C GLY A 318 8.96 3.13 -5.89
N VAL A 319 9.63 2.50 -4.93
CA VAL A 319 9.79 3.00 -3.55
C VAL A 319 11.26 3.31 -3.32
N PHE A 320 11.55 4.44 -2.70
CA PHE A 320 12.92 4.93 -2.55
C PHE A 320 13.32 5.06 -1.07
N PRO A 321 14.63 5.08 -0.74
CA PRO A 321 15.09 5.23 0.65
C PRO A 321 14.46 6.41 1.40
N SER A 322 14.23 7.53 0.71
CA SER A 322 13.55 8.71 1.27
C SER A 322 12.11 8.43 1.71
N ASP A 323 11.39 7.51 1.05
CA ASP A 323 10.05 7.09 1.47
C ASP A 323 10.13 6.32 2.81
N ALA A 324 11.11 5.44 2.93
CA ALA A 324 11.36 4.67 4.15
C ALA A 324 11.83 5.56 5.32
N ASP A 325 12.64 6.57 5.04
CA ASP A 325 13.09 7.54 6.04
C ASP A 325 11.93 8.41 6.54
N ARG A 326 11.03 8.83 5.64
CA ARG A 326 9.78 9.51 6.03
C ARG A 326 8.89 8.62 6.89
N ILE A 327 8.74 7.34 6.55
CA ILE A 327 7.99 6.38 7.38
C ILE A 327 8.62 6.26 8.76
N ALA A 328 9.94 6.04 8.84
CA ALA A 328 10.66 5.92 10.10
C ALA A 328 10.60 7.20 10.96
N GLY A 329 10.67 8.37 10.31
CA GLY A 329 10.53 9.67 10.94
C GLY A 329 9.13 9.90 11.52
N ALA A 330 8.08 9.48 10.81
CA ALA A 330 6.69 9.68 11.22
C ALA A 330 6.22 8.73 12.34
N LEU A 331 6.84 7.55 12.49
CA LEU A 331 6.48 6.60 13.55
C LEU A 331 6.67 7.19 14.94
N ALA A 332 5.63 7.10 15.79
CA ALA A 332 5.68 7.54 17.19
C ALA A 332 6.36 6.54 18.13
N ALA A 333 6.71 5.35 17.65
CA ALA A 333 7.40 4.32 18.41
C ALA A 333 8.76 4.82 18.92
N GLU A 334 9.00 4.62 20.22
CA GLU A 334 10.32 4.84 20.84
C GLU A 334 11.32 3.76 20.39
N ASP A 335 10.88 2.50 20.38
CA ASP A 335 11.63 1.39 19.82
C ASP A 335 11.35 1.26 18.32
N LYS A 336 12.16 1.93 17.51
CA LYS A 336 12.11 1.82 16.05
C LYS A 336 13.48 1.57 15.44
N THR A 337 13.52 0.66 14.48
CA THR A 337 14.72 0.31 13.73
C THR A 337 14.51 0.56 12.24
N ARG A 338 15.49 1.18 11.57
CA ARG A 338 15.51 1.43 10.12
C ARG A 338 16.67 0.68 9.48
N ARG A 339 16.42 -0.07 8.41
CA ARG A 339 17.41 -0.92 7.70
C ARG A 339 17.22 -0.85 6.19
N ASP A 340 18.32 -0.85 5.45
CA ASP A 340 18.33 -1.13 4.02
C ASP A 340 18.88 -2.53 3.79
N HIS A 341 18.34 -3.22 2.77
CA HIS A 341 18.89 -4.46 2.26
C HIS A 341 19.04 -4.40 0.75
N ALA A 342 20.05 -5.08 0.21
CA ALA A 342 20.13 -5.30 -1.23
C ALA A 342 18.89 -6.08 -1.69
N GLY A 343 18.23 -5.58 -2.72
CA GLY A 343 16.94 -6.12 -3.14
C GLY A 343 16.30 -5.31 -4.25
N ASP A 344 15.63 -5.96 -5.21
CA ASP A 344 14.52 -5.32 -5.93
C ASP A 344 13.28 -5.21 -5.02
N HIS A 345 12.18 -4.62 -5.52
CA HIS A 345 10.93 -4.40 -4.77
C HIS A 345 10.37 -5.68 -4.10
N TYR A 346 10.63 -6.85 -4.68
CA TYR A 346 10.14 -8.14 -4.21
C TYR A 346 11.24 -9.02 -3.61
N PHE A 347 12.45 -8.48 -3.45
CA PHE A 347 13.66 -9.18 -3.03
C PHE A 347 13.93 -10.45 -3.85
N LEU A 348 13.56 -10.47 -5.14
CA LEU A 348 13.86 -11.60 -6.03
C LEU A 348 15.35 -11.65 -6.37
N THR A 349 15.97 -10.49 -6.51
CA THR A 349 17.40 -10.32 -6.74
C THR A 349 18.02 -9.43 -5.65
N PRO A 350 19.26 -9.70 -5.21
CA PRO A 350 20.05 -10.90 -5.51
C PRO A 350 19.46 -12.18 -4.86
N ASP A 351 19.93 -13.34 -5.31
CA ASP A 351 19.57 -14.62 -4.68
C ASP A 351 19.82 -14.59 -3.17
N GLY A 352 18.86 -15.06 -2.38
CA GLY A 352 18.93 -15.02 -0.91
C GLY A 352 18.52 -13.69 -0.26
N ALA A 353 18.13 -12.67 -1.02
CA ALA A 353 17.65 -11.40 -0.46
C ALA A 353 16.41 -11.59 0.45
N ARG A 354 15.45 -12.42 0.04
CA ARG A 354 14.28 -12.75 0.89
C ARG A 354 14.66 -13.43 2.21
N ASP A 355 15.63 -14.35 2.20
CA ASP A 355 16.12 -14.98 3.43
C ASP A 355 16.79 -13.98 4.35
N THR A 356 17.61 -13.08 3.80
CA THR A 356 18.26 -12.01 4.56
C THR A 356 17.23 -11.09 5.25
N VAL A 357 16.17 -10.71 4.53
CA VAL A 357 15.06 -9.93 5.08
C VAL A 357 14.32 -10.72 6.15
N ALA A 358 14.02 -12.00 5.90
CA ALA A 358 13.33 -12.86 6.87
C ALA A 358 14.15 -13.07 8.15
N ASP A 359 15.48 -13.22 8.05
CA ASP A 359 16.39 -13.30 9.20
C ASP A 359 16.37 -12.00 10.01
N THR A 360 16.36 -10.85 9.32
CA THR A 360 16.30 -9.54 9.98
C THR A 360 15.00 -9.36 10.74
N ILE A 361 13.86 -9.70 10.12
CA ILE A 361 12.55 -9.61 10.78
C ILE A 361 12.48 -10.61 11.95
N ALA A 362 12.91 -11.86 11.77
CA ALA A 362 12.84 -12.87 12.84
C ALA A 362 13.76 -12.54 14.03
N GLY A 363 14.97 -12.05 13.77
CA GLY A 363 15.87 -11.57 14.82
C GLY A 363 15.28 -10.36 15.57
N TRP A 364 14.61 -9.46 14.85
CA TRP A 364 13.90 -8.33 15.46
C TRP A 364 12.72 -8.77 16.33
N VAL A 365 11.93 -9.76 15.88
CA VAL A 365 10.82 -10.36 16.64
C VAL A 365 11.34 -11.05 17.91
N ALA A 366 12.33 -11.93 17.78
CA ALA A 366 12.86 -12.72 18.91
C ALA A 366 13.48 -11.88 20.03
N ALA A 367 13.86 -10.63 19.75
CA ALA A 367 14.38 -9.71 20.75
C ALA A 367 13.29 -9.01 21.58
N ARG A 368 12.01 -9.13 21.19
CA ARG A 368 10.89 -8.29 21.71
C ARG A 368 9.69 -9.08 22.19
N PHE A 369 9.43 -10.24 21.58
CA PHE A 369 8.28 -11.12 21.84
C PHE A 369 8.81 -12.53 22.05
#